data_AF-A0A2I4AHW2-F1
#
_entry.id   AF-A0A2I4AHW2-F1
#
_cell.length_a   1.000
_cell.length_b   1.000
_cell.length_c   1.000
_cell.angle_alpha   90.00
_cell.angle_beta   90.00
_cell.angle_gamma   90.00
#
_symmetry.space_group_name_H-M   'P 1'
#
loop_
_entity.id
_entity.type
_entity.pdbx_description
1 polymer ?
#
loop_
_entity_poly.entity_id
_entity_poly.type
_entity_poly.pdbx_seq_one_letter_code
_entity_poly.pdbx_strand_id
1 'polypeptide(L)' 'MPTSVAYLQSNQVMGWGEKAIELRSANTGNLEGVFMHKKTQKLKFLCERNDKVFFASVQSGGSSQIYFMTLGHNSLFSW' A
#
# COMPACT_ATOMS: atom_id res chain seq x y z
N MET A 1 -1.65 9.45 -11.46
CA MET A 1 -0.89 8.18 -11.60
C MET A 1 -0.26 7.86 -10.25
N PRO A 2 -0.35 6.64 -9.71
CA PRO A 2 0.37 6.27 -8.49
C PRO A 2 1.88 6.44 -8.67
N THR A 3 2.58 6.90 -7.62
CA THR A 3 4.03 7.10 -7.62
C THR A 3 4.79 5.85 -7.18
N SER A 4 4.08 4.90 -6.55
CA SER A 4 4.58 3.60 -6.16
C SER A 4 3.46 2.58 -6.33
N VAL A 5 3.79 1.39 -6.85
CA VAL A 5 2.84 0.31 -7.08
C VAL A 5 3.46 -0.99 -6.56
N ALA A 6 2.66 -1.85 -5.94
CA ALA A 6 3.07 -3.18 -5.54
C ALA A 6 1.98 -4.20 -5.87
N TYR A 7 2.41 -5.37 -6.32
CA TYR A 7 1.56 -6.55 -6.42
C TYR A 7 1.75 -7.37 -5.13
N LEU A 8 0.65 -7.67 -4.46
CA LEU A 8 0.61 -8.38 -3.19
C LEU A 8 0.41 -9.88 -3.41
N GLN A 9 0.83 -10.69 -2.43
CA GLN A 9 0.64 -12.14 -2.45
C GLN A 9 -0.84 -12.56 -2.55
N SER A 10 -1.76 -11.69 -2.11
CA SER A 10 -3.22 -11.86 -2.18
C SER A 10 -3.81 -11.62 -3.58
N ASN A 11 -2.98 -11.49 -4.62
CA ASN A 11 -3.41 -11.23 -5.99
C ASN A 11 -4.14 -9.88 -6.16
N GLN A 12 -3.68 -8.90 -5.40
CA GLN A 12 -4.17 -7.53 -5.43
C GLN A 12 -3.02 -6.59 -5.79
N VAL A 13 -3.35 -5.46 -6.41
CA VAL A 13 -2.41 -4.38 -6.70
C VAL A 13 -2.72 -3.22 -5.78
N MET A 14 -1.72 -2.78 -5.02
CA MET A 14 -1.78 -1.52 -4.28
C MET A 14 -1.05 -0.42 -5.02
N GLY A 15 -1.69 0.75 -5.13
CA GLY A 15 -1.11 1.96 -5.70
C GLY A 15 -1.07 3.07 -4.66
N TRP A 16 0.12 3.60 -4.37
CA TRP A 16 0.30 4.79 -3.54
C TRP A 16 0.37 6.01 -4.43
N GLY A 17 -0.69 6.81 -4.41
CA GLY A 17 -0.75 8.12 -5.05
C GLY A 17 -0.62 9.26 -4.05
N GLU A 18 -0.53 10.47 -4.56
CA GLU A 18 -0.37 11.69 -3.74
C GLU A 18 -1.60 11.98 -2.86
N LYS A 19 -2.79 11.55 -3.27
CA LYS A 19 -4.07 11.84 -2.59
C LYS A 19 -4.71 10.61 -1.94
N ALA A 20 -4.31 9.41 -2.34
CA ALA A 20 -4.91 8.18 -1.87
C ALA A 20 -3.97 6.98 -2.05
N ILE A 21 -4.20 5.95 -1.25
CA ILE A 21 -3.75 4.59 -1.53
C ILE A 21 -4.94 3.81 -2.06
N GLU A 22 -4.80 3.20 -3.22
CA GLU A 22 -5.83 2.36 -3.85
C GLU A 22 -5.43 0.89 -3.75
N LEU A 23 -6.40 0.01 -3.51
CA LEU A 23 -6.30 -1.44 -3.62
C LEU A 23 -7.22 -1.88 -4.77
N ARG A 24 -6.67 -2.65 -5.70
CA ARG A 24 -7.38 -3.15 -6.88
C ARG A 24 -7.17 -4.64 -7.06
N SER A 25 -8.17 -5.32 -7.59
CA SER A 25 -8.03 -6.69 -8.08
C SER A 25 -6.99 -6.74 -9.19
N ALA A 26 -5.99 -7.63 -9.11
CA ALA A 26 -5.00 -7.75 -10.18
C ALA A 26 -5.59 -8.34 -11.48
N ASN A 27 -6.60 -9.22 -11.34
CA ASN A 27 -7.22 -9.90 -12.48
C ASN A 27 -8.18 -8.98 -13.24
N THR A 28 -8.99 -8.21 -12.52
CA THR A 28 -10.09 -7.44 -13.12
C THR A 28 -9.81 -5.94 -13.19
N GLY A 29 -8.86 -5.43 -12.42
CA GLY A 29 -8.59 -4.00 -12.28
C GLY A 29 -9.63 -3.24 -11.45
N ASN A 30 -10.67 -3.93 -10.96
CA ASN A 30 -11.72 -3.35 -10.13
C ASN A 30 -11.15 -2.77 -8.83
N LEU A 31 -11.74 -1.66 -8.39
CA LEU A 31 -11.36 -0.99 -7.15
C LEU A 31 -11.97 -1.72 -5.94
N GLU A 32 -11.12 -2.23 -5.06
CA GLU A 32 -11.52 -3.01 -3.89
C GLU A 32 -11.43 -2.20 -2.58
N GLY A 33 -10.57 -1.17 -2.54
CA GLY A 33 -10.46 -0.29 -1.39
C GLY A 33 -9.70 0.99 -1.69
N VAL A 34 -10.01 2.04 -0.93
CA VAL A 34 -9.32 3.34 -1.01
C VAL A 34 -9.08 3.91 0.37
N PHE A 35 -7.85 4.32 0.65
CA PHE A 35 -7.48 5.12 1.81
C PHE A 35 -7.12 6.54 1.37
N MET A 36 -7.98 7.50 1.69
CA MET A 36 -7.79 8.90 1.32
C MET A 36 -6.84 9.62 2.28
N HIS A 37 -5.94 10.44 1.74
CA HIS A 37 -5.05 11.27 2.54
C HIS A 37 -5.72 12.60 2.90
N LYS A 38 -5.54 13.06 4.15
CA LYS A 38 -5.99 14.40 4.57
C LYS A 38 -5.20 15.52 3.89
N LYS A 39 -3.96 15.26 3.51
CA LYS A 39 -3.04 16.17 2.82
C LYS A 39 -2.30 15.39 1.74
N THR A 40 -1.80 16.10 0.73
CA THR A 40 -0.95 15.47 -0.29
C THR A 40 0.35 15.00 0.35
N GLN A 41 0.70 13.73 0.14
CA GLN A 41 1.91 13.13 0.68
C GLN A 41 2.50 12.11 -0.30
N LYS A 42 3.83 12.10 -0.41
CA LYS A 42 4.55 11.13 -1.25
C LYS A 42 4.86 9.91 -0.42
N LEU A 43 4.14 8.81 -0.72
CA LEU A 43 4.35 7.52 -0.08
C LEU A 43 5.03 6.55 -1.06
N LYS A 44 5.89 5.69 -0.52
CA LYS A 44 6.57 4.63 -1.27
C LYS A 44 6.38 3.30 -0.58
N PHE A 45 6.03 2.28 -1.35
CA PHE A 45 6.05 0.89 -0.91
C PHE A 45 7.47 0.48 -0.51
N LEU A 46 7.58 -0.34 0.53
CA LEU A 46 8.84 -0.96 0.93
C LEU A 46 8.78 -2.47 0.75
N CYS A 47 7.87 -3.13 1.46
CA CYS A 47 7.66 -4.56 1.34
C CYS A 47 6.30 -5.00 1.88
N GLU A 48 5.86 -6.16 1.42
CA GLU A 48 4.89 -6.98 2.12
C GLU A 48 5.66 -8.01 2.94
N ARG A 49 5.31 -8.18 4.22
CA ARG A 49 5.88 -9.22 5.08
C ARG A 49 4.86 -9.66 6.11
N ASN A 50 4.70 -10.98 6.25
CA ASN A 50 3.67 -11.62 7.06
C ASN A 50 2.27 -11.16 6.60
N ASP A 51 1.56 -10.46 7.47
CA ASP A 51 0.24 -9.87 7.28
C ASP A 51 0.31 -8.34 7.13
N LYS A 52 1.47 -7.77 6.84
CA LYS A 52 1.68 -6.31 6.83
C LYS A 52 2.27 -5.81 5.53
N VAL A 53 1.79 -4.65 5.12
CA VAL A 53 2.42 -3.85 4.07
C VAL A 53 3.10 -2.66 4.72
N PHE A 54 4.42 -2.58 4.55
CA PHE A 54 5.26 -1.48 5.02
C PHE A 54 5.46 -0.47 3.91
N PHE A 55 5.35 0.82 4.25
CA PHE A 55 5.55 1.93 3.33
C PHE A 55 6.10 3.14 4.08
N ALA A 56 6.74 4.05 3.35
CA ALA A 56 7.37 5.23 3.93
C ALA A 56 6.82 6.53 3.33
N SER A 57 6.74 7.59 4.13
CA SER A 57 6.66 8.95 3.60
C SER A 57 8.04 9.47 3.24
N VAL A 58 8.14 10.17 2.12
CA VAL A 58 9.32 10.94 1.73
C VAL A 58 9.07 12.40 2.06
N GLN A 59 9.73 12.92 3.09
CA GLN A 59 9.57 14.30 3.54
C GLN A 59 10.70 15.18 2.97
N SER A 60 10.38 16.46 2.74
CA SER A 60 11.42 17.43 2.38
C SER A 60 12.36 17.61 3.58
N GLY A 61 13.67 17.46 3.38
CA GLY A 61 14.67 17.49 4.44
C GLY A 61 15.30 16.13 4.80
N GLY A 62 15.00 15.06 4.05
CA GLY A 62 15.70 13.77 4.16
C GLY A 62 15.18 12.84 5.25
N SER A 63 14.23 13.29 6.07
CA SER A 63 13.53 12.42 7.02
C SER A 63 12.47 11.57 6.31
N SER A 64 12.24 10.36 6.85
CA SER A 64 11.18 9.46 6.40
C SER A 64 10.46 8.90 7.61
N GLN A 65 9.14 8.76 7.52
CA GLN A 65 8.35 8.02 8.51
C GLN A 65 7.92 6.70 7.92
N ILE A 66 8.07 5.62 8.68
CA ILE A 66 7.62 4.29 8.31
C ILE A 66 6.22 4.07 8.86
N TYR A 67 5.34 3.55 8.02
CA TYR A 67 3.99 3.13 8.35
C TYR A 67 3.84 1.65 8.00
N PHE A 68 2.82 1.04 8.59
CA PHE A 68 2.35 -0.26 8.16
C PHE A 68 0.82 -0.32 8.17
N MET A 69 0.27 -1.15 7.29
CA MET A 69 -1.14 -1.55 7.33
C MET A 69 -1.19 -3.06 7.48
N THR A 70 -2.13 -3.54 8.31
CA THR A 70 -2.43 -4.97 8.40
C THR A 70 -3.36 -5.34 7.26
N LEU A 71 -2.98 -6.33 6.45
CA LEU A 71 -3.85 -6.96 5.48
C LEU A 71 -4.82 -7.85 6.26
N GLY A 72 -6.12 -7.63 6.10
CA GLY A 72 -7.14 -8.44 6.75
C GLY A 72 -6.90 -9.93 6.49
N HIS A 73 -6.99 -10.73 7.55
CA HIS A 73 -6.71 -12.18 7.55
C HIS A 73 -7.42 -12.88 6.38
N ASN A 74 -6.69 -13.21 5.31
CA ASN A 74 -6.93 -14.48 4.62
C ASN A 74 -6.09 -15.49 5.39
N SER A 75 -6.71 -16.12 6.39
CA SER A 75 -6.16 -17.20 7.20
C SER A 75 -5.78 -18.39 6.34
N LEU A 76 -4.66 -18.32 5.61
CA LEU A 76 -4.19 -19.42 4.77
C LEU A 76 -2.79 -19.92 5.11
N PHE A 77 -2.07 -19.31 6.05
CA PHE A 77 -0.74 -19.83 6.41
C PHE A 77 -0.50 -19.79 7.92
N SER A 78 -0.71 -20.96 8.55
CA SER A 78 0.12 -21.41 9.67
C SER A 78 1.45 -21.89 9.09
N TRP A 79 2.56 -21.34 9.58
CA TRP A 79 3.87 -21.99 9.45
C TRP A 79 3.96 -23.20 10.36
#